data_AF-A0A7X8X022-F1
#
_entry.id   AF-A0A7X8X022-F1
#
_cell.length_a   1.000
_cell.length_b   1.000
_cell.length_c   1.000
_cell.angle_alpha   90.00
_cell.angle_beta   90.00
_cell.angle_gamma   90.00
#
_symmetry.space_group_name_H-M   'P 1'
#
loop_
_entity.id
_entity.type
_entity.pdbx_description
1 polymer ?
#
loop_
_entity_poly.entity_id
_entity_poly.type
_entity_poly.pdbx_seq_one_letter_code
_entity_poly.pdbx_strand_id
1 'polypeptide(L)'
;MKPKILVGGILDTKGEEIKYLAEQVKAAGGEPVIIELSVGAEVGWADIGLSKILDTIGKKPEDIFKVDRHQASAWVTEGSVKYVSTLLEQGEVNGIIAYGGSMGASIATAIMQAMPIGMPKMMLTTMASGDIRSYIGTKDICMMYPIAEAGLNSVTKRVLTNAAYGIVGMASAPELDAADEKPLIGCMMFGVTTPATLMASKALEEAGYDVIINHAIGTGGRSMEEMIDDGYIKGILDITTHELIDEMLGGVLSAGPDRLTAASRAGIPQVVAPGGLDLINFGPKNTVPQKFLEQTSLPGRSLYEHNPNVTCVGVLPDEAYAIALEMAEKLNKAQGPTVITVPMRGWGACDTRIPDKDLGWAGPSAGPTWVSHSEKPEWSLRSVRFVEGLQEKLDLTKPNLEVLIVDQHMNQPEFANLMSSLLIDMLNGTWKKGSLKGKPGIESLE
;
A
#
# COMPACT_ATOMS: atom_id res chain seq x y z
N MET A 1 -14.45 17.41 -24.55
CA MET A 1 -13.25 17.22 -25.41
C MET A 1 -13.14 15.73 -25.70
N LYS A 2 -12.53 15.30 -26.82
CA LYS A 2 -12.28 13.86 -27.01
C LYS A 2 -11.13 13.43 -26.09
N PRO A 3 -11.23 12.33 -25.34
CA PRO A 3 -10.15 11.90 -24.48
C PRO A 3 -8.96 11.46 -25.32
N LYS A 4 -7.77 11.98 -25.01
CA LYS A 4 -6.51 11.61 -25.66
C LYS A 4 -5.94 10.36 -24.99
N ILE A 5 -5.84 9.27 -25.75
CA ILE A 5 -5.48 7.94 -25.23
C ILE A 5 -4.15 7.52 -25.82
N LEU A 6 -3.16 7.26 -24.96
CA LEU A 6 -1.92 6.61 -25.39
C LEU A 6 -2.21 5.16 -25.77
N VAL A 7 -1.77 4.75 -26.97
CA VAL A 7 -1.92 3.39 -27.48
C VAL A 7 -0.52 2.78 -27.64
N GLY A 8 -0.14 1.90 -26.71
CA GLY A 8 1.24 1.43 -26.56
C GLY A 8 1.48 -0.04 -26.89
N GLY A 9 2.66 -0.35 -27.41
CA GLY A 9 3.11 -1.73 -27.61
C GLY A 9 4.51 -1.82 -28.22
N ILE A 10 5.02 -3.04 -28.36
CA ILE A 10 6.28 -3.30 -29.07
C ILE A 10 5.96 -3.33 -30.57
N LEU A 11 6.17 -2.22 -31.27
CA LEU A 11 5.62 -1.98 -32.60
C LEU A 11 6.35 -2.73 -33.71
N ASP A 12 7.62 -3.06 -33.52
CA ASP A 12 8.41 -3.87 -34.46
C ASP A 12 7.85 -5.28 -34.66
N THR A 13 7.05 -5.77 -33.70
CA THR A 13 6.44 -7.10 -33.70
C THR A 13 4.92 -7.09 -33.65
N LYS A 14 4.30 -6.05 -33.08
CA LYS A 14 2.84 -5.92 -32.90
C LYS A 14 2.25 -4.65 -33.54
N GLY A 15 2.96 -4.07 -34.51
CA GLY A 15 2.58 -2.80 -35.12
C GLY A 15 1.17 -2.81 -35.74
N GLU A 16 0.77 -3.91 -36.39
CA GLU A 16 -0.55 -4.01 -37.02
C GLU A 16 -1.69 -4.10 -36.00
N GLU A 17 -1.49 -4.83 -34.90
CA GLU A 17 -2.45 -4.89 -33.80
C GLU A 17 -2.60 -3.55 -33.09
N ILE A 18 -1.51 -2.81 -32.89
CA ILE A 18 -1.54 -1.48 -32.27
C ILE A 18 -2.20 -0.46 -33.18
N LYS A 19 -1.93 -0.47 -34.50
CA LYS A 19 -2.65 0.36 -35.47
C LYS A 19 -4.15 0.07 -35.43
N TYR A 20 -4.54 -1.21 -35.45
CA TYR A 20 -5.95 -1.59 -35.34
C TYR A 20 -6.56 -1.10 -34.03
N LEU A 21 -5.87 -1.27 -32.90
CA LEU A 21 -6.34 -0.79 -31.60
C LEU A 21 -6.54 0.74 -31.60
N ALA A 22 -5.60 1.49 -32.16
CA ALA A 22 -5.72 2.95 -32.32
C ALA A 22 -6.91 3.35 -33.20
N GLU A 23 -7.15 2.64 -34.31
CA GLU A 23 -8.33 2.85 -35.15
C GLU A 23 -9.63 2.64 -34.37
N GLN A 24 -9.68 1.60 -33.52
CA GLN A 24 -10.85 1.33 -32.69
C GLN A 24 -11.03 2.38 -31.58
N VAL A 25 -9.95 2.89 -30.98
CA VAL A 25 -10.00 4.02 -30.02
C VAL A 25 -10.60 5.25 -30.68
N LYS A 26 -10.16 5.57 -31.91
CA LYS A 26 -10.71 6.66 -32.71
C LYS A 26 -12.20 6.45 -33.03
N ALA A 27 -12.57 5.23 -33.41
CA ALA A 27 -13.96 4.86 -33.71
C ALA A 27 -14.89 4.94 -32.48
N ALA A 28 -14.35 4.66 -31.29
CA ALA A 28 -15.06 4.80 -30.02
C ALA A 28 -15.23 6.26 -29.56
N GLY A 29 -14.58 7.23 -30.22
CA GLY A 29 -14.70 8.65 -29.91
C GLY A 29 -13.49 9.26 -29.20
N GLY A 30 -12.43 8.50 -28.94
CA GLY A 30 -11.16 9.00 -28.42
C GLY A 30 -10.24 9.60 -29.49
N GLU A 31 -9.14 10.19 -29.04
CA GLU A 31 -8.02 10.63 -29.87
C GLU A 31 -6.79 9.74 -29.56
N PRO A 32 -6.47 8.76 -30.41
CA PRO A 32 -5.33 7.88 -30.16
C PRO A 32 -4.00 8.62 -30.42
N VAL A 33 -3.02 8.38 -29.55
CA VAL A 33 -1.62 8.76 -29.75
C VAL A 33 -0.77 7.50 -29.58
N ILE A 34 -0.11 7.07 -30.66
CA ILE A 34 0.63 5.81 -30.66
C ILE A 34 2.02 6.03 -30.06
N ILE A 35 2.33 5.26 -29.01
CA ILE A 35 3.62 5.26 -28.33
C ILE A 35 4.36 3.94 -28.56
N GLU A 36 5.60 4.04 -29.01
CA GLU A 36 6.45 2.89 -29.31
C GLU A 36 7.20 2.40 -28.07
N LEU A 37 7.06 1.12 -27.73
CA LEU A 37 7.76 0.46 -26.62
C LEU A 37 8.71 -0.64 -27.10
N SER A 38 9.15 -0.54 -28.37
CA SER A 38 10.00 -1.56 -29.00
C SER A 38 11.35 -1.68 -28.30
N VAL A 39 11.86 -2.91 -28.20
CA VAL A 39 13.24 -3.19 -27.75
C VAL A 39 14.12 -3.61 -28.94
N GLY A 40 13.78 -3.09 -30.11
CA GLY A 40 14.40 -3.38 -31.39
C GLY A 40 14.49 -2.10 -32.23
N ALA A 41 14.33 -2.23 -33.55
CA ALA A 41 14.43 -1.09 -34.45
C ALA A 41 13.19 -0.18 -34.33
N GLU A 42 13.42 1.13 -34.30
CA GLU A 42 12.34 2.12 -34.35
C GLU A 42 11.57 1.97 -35.67
N VAL A 43 10.23 1.94 -35.57
CA VAL A 43 9.38 1.69 -36.75
C VAL A 43 9.16 2.93 -37.63
N GLY A 44 9.44 4.13 -37.10
CA GLY A 44 9.44 5.40 -37.84
C GLY A 44 8.06 5.98 -38.19
N TRP A 45 6.96 5.34 -37.78
CA TRP A 45 5.59 5.80 -38.04
C TRP A 45 4.76 6.09 -36.77
N ALA A 46 5.29 5.83 -35.58
CA ALA A 46 4.62 6.15 -34.31
C ALA A 46 4.62 7.66 -34.04
N ASP A 47 3.58 8.17 -33.36
CA ASP A 47 3.51 9.58 -32.95
C ASP A 47 4.62 9.91 -31.92
N ILE A 48 4.87 8.96 -31.01
CA ILE A 48 5.95 8.96 -30.03
C ILE A 48 6.83 7.72 -30.29
N GLY A 49 7.86 7.91 -31.12
CA GLY A 49 8.86 6.88 -31.42
C GLY A 49 9.94 6.71 -30.34
N LEU A 50 10.71 5.64 -30.46
CA LEU A 50 11.83 5.32 -29.56
C LEU A 50 12.85 6.45 -29.43
N SER A 51 13.11 7.21 -30.50
CA SER A 51 14.06 8.32 -30.47
C SER A 51 13.69 9.35 -29.39
N LYS A 52 12.40 9.71 -29.29
CA LYS A 52 11.92 10.66 -28.28
C LYS A 52 11.99 10.09 -26.87
N ILE A 53 11.64 8.82 -26.72
CA ILE A 53 11.64 8.11 -25.43
C ILE A 53 13.06 8.02 -24.87
N LEU A 54 14.01 7.56 -25.67
CA LEU A 54 15.39 7.32 -25.24
C LEU A 54 16.18 8.62 -25.01
N ASP A 55 15.84 9.69 -25.74
CA ASP A 55 16.47 11.01 -25.55
C ASP A 55 16.27 11.52 -24.11
N THR A 56 15.15 11.19 -23.47
CA THR A 56 14.87 11.59 -22.07
C THR A 56 15.88 11.06 -21.05
N ILE A 57 16.61 9.99 -21.40
CA ILE A 57 17.66 9.36 -20.59
C ILE A 57 19.04 9.44 -21.25
N GLY A 58 19.19 10.28 -22.28
CA GLY A 58 20.46 10.48 -22.99
C GLY A 58 20.92 9.27 -23.81
N LYS A 59 19.97 8.46 -24.30
CA LYS A 59 20.21 7.30 -25.15
C LYS A 59 19.68 7.53 -26.56
N LYS A 60 20.16 6.75 -27.53
CA LYS A 60 19.66 6.74 -28.91
C LYS A 60 19.14 5.37 -29.30
N PRO A 61 18.26 5.25 -30.31
CA PRO A 61 17.75 3.94 -30.76
C PRO A 61 18.85 2.94 -31.10
N GLU A 62 20.00 3.38 -31.62
CA GLU A 62 21.11 2.48 -31.94
C GLU A 62 21.78 1.86 -30.71
N ASP A 63 21.59 2.46 -29.52
CA ASP A 63 22.15 1.93 -28.26
C ASP A 63 21.43 0.66 -27.81
N ILE A 64 20.16 0.46 -28.17
CA ILE A 64 19.39 -0.75 -27.84
C ILE A 64 20.11 -2.01 -28.32
N PHE A 65 20.74 -1.97 -29.50
CA PHE A 65 21.44 -3.11 -30.09
C PHE A 65 22.81 -3.40 -29.46
N LYS A 66 23.29 -2.54 -28.55
CA LYS A 66 24.60 -2.69 -27.88
C LYS A 66 24.51 -3.46 -26.56
N VAL A 67 23.29 -3.78 -26.12
CA VAL A 67 23.02 -4.43 -24.84
C VAL A 67 22.09 -5.62 -25.03
N ASP A 68 21.96 -6.43 -23.98
CA ASP A 68 20.96 -7.49 -23.99
C ASP A 68 19.53 -6.93 -23.91
N ARG A 69 18.56 -7.80 -24.17
CA ARG A 69 17.15 -7.44 -24.21
C ARG A 69 16.62 -6.95 -22.85
N HIS A 70 17.20 -7.42 -21.74
CA HIS A 70 16.79 -7.00 -20.40
C HIS A 70 17.21 -5.54 -20.15
N GLN A 71 18.46 -5.20 -20.41
CA GLN A 71 18.97 -3.84 -20.27
C GLN A 71 18.31 -2.88 -21.26
N ALA A 72 18.07 -3.31 -22.50
CA ALA A 72 17.30 -2.52 -23.47
C ALA A 72 15.89 -2.22 -22.96
N SER A 73 15.18 -3.24 -22.44
CA SER A 73 13.84 -3.04 -21.88
C SER A 73 13.83 -2.10 -20.67
N ALA A 74 14.87 -2.11 -19.85
CA ALA A 74 15.01 -1.18 -18.72
C ALA A 74 15.15 0.27 -19.20
N TRP A 75 15.97 0.54 -20.22
CA TRP A 75 16.11 1.87 -20.80
C TRP A 75 14.82 2.39 -21.44
N VAL A 76 14.13 1.53 -22.20
CA VAL A 76 12.83 1.90 -22.78
C VAL A 76 11.82 2.20 -21.66
N THR A 77 11.78 1.37 -20.61
CA THR A 77 10.90 1.58 -19.45
C THR A 77 11.16 2.93 -18.77
N GLU A 78 12.41 3.19 -18.40
CA GLU A 78 12.80 4.44 -17.73
C GLU A 78 12.45 5.66 -18.59
N GLY A 79 12.82 5.62 -19.88
CA GLY A 79 12.52 6.71 -20.81
C GLY A 79 11.03 6.91 -21.04
N SER A 80 10.26 5.82 -21.15
CA SER A 80 8.81 5.92 -21.37
C SER A 80 8.08 6.45 -20.15
N VAL A 81 8.45 6.01 -18.93
CA VAL A 81 7.91 6.55 -17.69
C VAL A 81 8.18 8.05 -17.63
N LYS A 82 9.43 8.48 -17.83
CA LYS A 82 9.79 9.90 -17.79
C LYS A 82 9.06 10.74 -18.83
N TYR A 83 8.98 10.25 -20.07
CA TYR A 83 8.30 10.96 -21.16
C TYR A 83 6.79 11.10 -20.89
N VAL A 84 6.13 10.02 -20.46
CA VAL A 84 4.70 10.03 -20.18
C VAL A 84 4.39 10.88 -18.94
N SER A 85 5.23 10.85 -17.90
CA SER A 85 5.09 11.76 -16.75
C SER A 85 5.08 13.23 -17.18
N THR A 86 5.96 13.63 -18.10
CA THR A 86 5.93 15.00 -18.66
C THR A 86 4.62 15.30 -19.41
N LEU A 87 4.07 14.35 -20.17
CA LEU A 87 2.77 14.54 -20.83
C LEU A 87 1.60 14.64 -19.84
N LEU A 88 1.66 13.89 -18.73
CA LEU A 88 0.66 13.96 -17.67
C LEU A 88 0.66 15.34 -17.00
N GLU A 89 1.84 15.88 -16.67
CA GLU A 89 2.00 17.23 -16.12
C GLU A 89 1.45 18.32 -17.06
N GLN A 90 1.51 18.08 -18.37
CA GLN A 90 0.97 18.99 -19.40
C GLN A 90 -0.54 18.82 -19.64
N GLY A 91 -1.20 17.86 -19.00
CA GLY A 91 -2.61 17.54 -19.24
C GLY A 91 -2.88 16.94 -20.63
N GLU A 92 -1.85 16.36 -21.26
CA GLU A 92 -1.89 15.84 -22.62
C GLU A 92 -2.19 14.35 -22.70
N VAL A 93 -2.64 13.71 -21.62
CA VAL A 93 -3.04 12.31 -21.61
C VAL A 93 -4.29 12.19 -20.75
N ASN A 94 -5.27 11.42 -21.21
CA ASN A 94 -6.49 11.09 -20.46
C ASN A 94 -6.62 9.60 -20.18
N GLY A 95 -5.72 8.78 -20.72
CA GLY A 95 -5.62 7.37 -20.39
C GLY A 95 -4.59 6.66 -21.25
N ILE A 96 -4.32 5.40 -20.91
CA ILE A 96 -3.42 4.53 -21.66
C ILE A 96 -4.05 3.15 -21.87
N ILE A 97 -3.88 2.63 -23.07
CA ILE A 97 -4.17 1.25 -23.41
C ILE A 97 -2.95 0.63 -24.11
N ALA A 98 -2.59 -0.59 -23.73
CA ALA A 98 -1.46 -1.27 -24.35
C ALA A 98 -1.74 -2.74 -24.64
N TYR A 99 -1.08 -3.30 -25.65
CA TYR A 99 -1.16 -4.71 -26.03
C TYR A 99 0.23 -5.33 -26.17
N GLY A 100 0.45 -6.46 -25.51
CA GLY A 100 1.71 -7.19 -25.62
C GLY A 100 1.81 -8.42 -24.74
N GLY A 101 2.77 -9.28 -25.05
CA GLY A 101 3.18 -10.39 -24.16
C GLY A 101 3.89 -9.88 -22.90
N SER A 102 4.67 -10.75 -22.24
CA SER A 102 5.30 -10.43 -20.95
C SER A 102 6.17 -9.16 -20.95
N MET A 103 6.99 -8.96 -21.99
CA MET A 103 7.89 -7.82 -22.08
C MET A 103 7.15 -6.50 -22.32
N GLY A 104 6.23 -6.49 -23.30
CA GLY A 104 5.43 -5.30 -23.59
C GLY A 104 4.55 -4.91 -22.41
N ALA A 105 3.98 -5.92 -21.71
CA ALA A 105 3.25 -5.70 -20.47
C ALA A 105 4.13 -5.08 -19.39
N SER A 106 5.34 -5.61 -19.15
CA SER A 106 6.25 -5.08 -18.13
C SER A 106 6.58 -3.59 -18.34
N ILE A 107 6.87 -3.20 -19.59
CA ILE A 107 7.18 -1.80 -19.94
C ILE A 107 5.92 -0.93 -19.80
N ALA A 108 4.80 -1.35 -20.41
CA ALA A 108 3.57 -0.56 -20.42
C ALA A 108 2.99 -0.39 -19.02
N THR A 109 3.03 -1.43 -18.18
CA THR A 109 2.48 -1.34 -16.82
C THR A 109 3.36 -0.52 -15.90
N ALA A 110 4.67 -0.43 -16.12
CA ALA A 110 5.52 0.52 -15.41
C ALA A 110 5.11 1.98 -15.69
N ILE A 111 4.74 2.30 -16.94
CA ILE A 111 4.14 3.60 -17.28
C ILE A 111 2.82 3.79 -16.53
N MET A 112 1.94 2.78 -16.57
CA MET A 112 0.64 2.82 -15.88
C MET A 112 0.78 2.96 -14.35
N GLN A 113 1.84 2.37 -13.76
CA GLN A 113 2.15 2.48 -12.34
C GLN A 113 2.59 3.90 -11.95
N ALA A 114 3.20 4.65 -12.87
CA ALA A 114 3.54 6.06 -12.66
C ALA A 114 2.36 7.03 -12.88
N MET A 115 1.20 6.53 -13.34
CA MET A 115 0.02 7.36 -13.56
C MET A 115 -0.84 7.49 -12.29
N PRO A 116 -1.55 8.63 -12.11
CA PRO A 116 -2.44 8.85 -10.98
C PRO A 116 -3.53 7.77 -10.82
N ILE A 117 -3.95 7.55 -9.58
CA ILE A 117 -5.09 6.68 -9.26
C ILE A 117 -6.37 7.28 -9.85
N GLY A 118 -7.25 6.43 -10.38
CA GLY A 118 -8.50 6.82 -11.03
C GLY A 118 -8.35 7.18 -12.50
N MET A 119 -7.14 7.51 -12.96
CA MET A 119 -6.88 7.74 -14.37
C MET A 119 -7.02 6.43 -15.17
N PRO A 120 -7.72 6.41 -16.32
CA PRO A 120 -7.92 5.19 -17.11
C PRO A 120 -6.62 4.51 -17.57
N LYS A 121 -6.42 3.25 -17.18
CA LYS A 121 -5.25 2.41 -17.55
C LYS A 121 -5.72 1.00 -17.87
N MET A 122 -5.42 0.51 -19.08
CA MET A 122 -5.79 -0.84 -19.50
C MET A 122 -4.63 -1.58 -20.19
N MET A 123 -4.24 -2.73 -19.64
CA MET A 123 -3.21 -3.60 -20.21
C MET A 123 -3.82 -4.89 -20.76
N LEU A 124 -3.62 -5.13 -22.05
CA LEU A 124 -3.97 -6.38 -22.71
C LEU A 124 -2.75 -7.29 -22.81
N THR A 125 -2.69 -8.34 -22.00
CA THR A 125 -1.53 -9.24 -22.00
C THR A 125 -1.89 -10.71 -21.85
N THR A 126 -1.14 -11.57 -22.56
CA THR A 126 -1.23 -13.02 -22.43
C THR A 126 -0.85 -13.52 -21.04
N MET A 127 -0.21 -12.67 -20.22
CA MET A 127 0.09 -12.94 -18.81
C MET A 127 -1.10 -12.70 -17.87
N ALA A 128 -2.21 -12.12 -18.34
CA ALA A 128 -3.31 -11.69 -17.47
C ALA A 128 -4.06 -12.86 -16.80
N SER A 129 -3.99 -14.06 -17.37
CA SER A 129 -4.53 -15.29 -16.77
C SER A 129 -3.46 -16.00 -15.91
N GLY A 130 -2.72 -15.24 -15.11
CA GLY A 130 -1.61 -15.72 -14.28
C GLY A 130 -1.37 -14.84 -13.05
N ASP A 131 -0.15 -14.87 -12.51
CA ASP A 131 0.26 -13.95 -11.44
C ASP A 131 0.56 -12.58 -12.03
N ILE A 132 -0.23 -11.59 -11.62
CA ILE A 132 -0.18 -10.23 -12.14
C ILE A 132 0.22 -9.18 -11.11
N ARG A 133 0.67 -9.59 -9.92
CA ARG A 133 0.99 -8.67 -8.82
C ARG A 133 2.03 -7.63 -9.20
N SER A 134 3.08 -8.02 -9.92
CA SER A 134 4.14 -7.10 -10.37
C SER A 134 3.70 -6.15 -11.48
N TYR A 135 2.67 -6.51 -12.26
CA TYR A 135 2.12 -5.66 -13.31
C TYR A 135 1.20 -4.59 -12.73
N ILE A 136 0.37 -4.93 -11.75
CA ILE A 136 -0.57 -3.99 -11.13
C ILE A 136 0.14 -3.11 -10.11
N GLY A 137 1.01 -3.70 -9.28
CA GLY A 137 1.57 -3.04 -8.11
C GLY A 137 0.46 -2.65 -7.16
N THR A 138 0.35 -1.34 -6.93
CA THR A 138 -0.59 -0.70 -5.99
C THR A 138 -1.55 0.27 -6.69
N LYS A 139 -1.55 0.31 -8.03
CA LYS A 139 -2.45 1.12 -8.85
C LYS A 139 -3.68 0.34 -9.32
N ASP A 140 -4.68 1.07 -9.81
CA ASP A 140 -5.95 0.60 -10.38
C ASP A 140 -5.83 0.27 -11.89
N ILE A 141 -4.88 -0.62 -12.25
CA ILE A 141 -4.68 -1.04 -13.64
C ILE A 141 -5.71 -2.12 -14.03
N CYS A 142 -6.47 -1.88 -15.11
CA CYS A 142 -7.37 -2.88 -15.68
C CYS A 142 -6.59 -3.88 -16.54
N MET A 143 -6.55 -5.15 -16.13
CA MET A 143 -5.89 -6.23 -16.87
C MET A 143 -6.90 -7.00 -17.72
N MET A 144 -6.63 -7.16 -19.01
CA MET A 144 -7.48 -7.93 -19.93
C MET A 144 -6.66 -9.03 -20.62
N TYR A 145 -7.17 -10.26 -20.60
CA TYR A 145 -6.55 -11.38 -21.33
C TYR A 145 -6.98 -11.37 -22.81
N PRO A 146 -6.05 -11.18 -23.76
CA PRO A 146 -6.39 -11.02 -25.18
C PRO A 146 -6.66 -12.34 -25.91
N ILE A 147 -6.55 -13.48 -25.22
CA ILE A 147 -6.66 -14.86 -25.73
C ILE A 147 -5.52 -15.27 -26.66
N ALA A 148 -5.17 -14.46 -27.66
CA ALA A 148 -4.11 -14.76 -28.61
C ALA A 148 -2.92 -13.79 -28.50
N GLU A 149 -1.72 -14.33 -28.72
CA GLU A 149 -0.47 -13.58 -28.64
C GLU A 149 -0.28 -12.65 -29.84
N ALA A 150 -0.69 -13.04 -31.05
CA ALA A 150 -0.45 -12.25 -32.26
C ALA A 150 -1.49 -12.54 -33.35
N GLY A 151 -1.59 -11.60 -34.29
CA GLY A 151 -2.39 -11.68 -35.50
C GLY A 151 -3.79 -11.09 -35.34
N LEU A 152 -4.23 -10.37 -36.38
CA LEU A 152 -5.58 -9.85 -36.50
C LEU A 152 -6.50 -10.88 -37.17
N ASN A 153 -7.34 -11.53 -36.36
CA ASN A 153 -8.38 -12.46 -36.80
C ASN A 153 -9.74 -12.04 -36.21
N SER A 154 -10.81 -12.77 -36.51
CA SER A 154 -12.15 -12.45 -36.04
C SER A 154 -12.26 -12.34 -34.51
N VAL A 155 -11.48 -13.15 -33.77
CA VAL A 155 -11.45 -13.16 -32.31
C VAL A 155 -10.66 -11.97 -31.78
N THR A 156 -9.41 -11.80 -32.22
CA THR A 156 -8.56 -10.71 -31.69
C THR A 156 -9.11 -9.34 -32.04
N LYS A 157 -9.66 -9.15 -33.25
CA LYS A 157 -10.34 -7.90 -33.62
C LYS A 157 -11.47 -7.56 -32.65
N ARG A 158 -12.33 -8.55 -32.33
CA ARG A 158 -13.43 -8.33 -31.39
C ARG A 158 -12.93 -7.96 -29.99
N VAL A 159 -11.90 -8.62 -29.50
CA VAL A 159 -11.31 -8.33 -28.17
C VAL A 159 -10.67 -6.95 -28.13
N LEU A 160 -9.85 -6.60 -29.12
CA LEU A 160 -9.21 -5.28 -29.22
C LEU A 160 -10.25 -4.16 -29.37
N THR A 161 -11.32 -4.37 -30.14
CA THR A 161 -12.45 -3.42 -30.21
C THR A 161 -13.10 -3.22 -28.84
N ASN A 162 -13.44 -4.30 -28.13
CA ASN A 162 -14.05 -4.18 -26.79
C ASN A 162 -13.15 -3.37 -25.84
N ALA A 163 -11.85 -3.62 -25.87
CA ALA A 163 -10.88 -2.92 -25.03
C ALA A 163 -10.77 -1.43 -25.37
N ALA A 164 -10.71 -1.10 -26.67
CA ALA A 164 -10.69 0.29 -27.14
C ALA A 164 -11.94 1.07 -26.72
N TYR A 165 -13.13 0.47 -26.85
CA TYR A 165 -14.38 1.08 -26.37
C TYR A 165 -14.42 1.17 -24.85
N GLY A 166 -13.86 0.18 -24.14
CA GLY A 166 -13.75 0.19 -22.69
C GLY A 166 -12.89 1.34 -22.17
N ILE A 167 -11.67 1.51 -22.67
CA ILE A 167 -10.77 2.59 -22.22
C ILE A 167 -11.33 3.98 -22.55
N VAL A 168 -11.96 4.15 -23.73
CA VAL A 168 -12.60 5.41 -24.11
C VAL A 168 -13.82 5.69 -23.23
N GLY A 169 -14.58 4.66 -22.87
CA GLY A 169 -15.68 4.78 -21.91
C GLY A 169 -15.19 5.23 -20.52
N MET A 170 -14.12 4.60 -20.00
CA MET A 170 -13.49 5.01 -18.74
C MET A 170 -13.01 6.47 -18.79
N ALA A 171 -12.37 6.87 -19.88
CA ALA A 171 -11.85 8.23 -20.07
C ALA A 171 -12.92 9.28 -20.41
N SER A 172 -14.16 8.85 -20.64
CA SER A 172 -15.31 9.72 -20.88
C SER A 172 -16.27 9.76 -19.68
N ALA A 173 -15.89 9.15 -18.55
CA ALA A 173 -16.66 9.25 -17.32
C ALA A 173 -16.80 10.73 -16.90
N PRO A 174 -17.96 11.14 -16.35
CA PRO A 174 -18.12 12.48 -15.84
C PRO A 174 -17.16 12.74 -14.68
N GLU A 175 -16.67 13.97 -14.56
CA GLU A 175 -15.95 14.41 -13.37
C GLU A 175 -16.86 14.30 -12.14
N LEU A 176 -16.26 13.99 -11.00
CA LEU A 176 -16.97 14.01 -9.72
C LEU A 176 -17.18 15.47 -9.27
N ASP A 177 -18.30 15.73 -8.60
CA ASP A 177 -18.60 17.07 -8.10
C ASP A 177 -17.61 17.44 -6.99
N ALA A 178 -16.81 18.48 -7.20
CA ALA A 178 -15.81 18.95 -6.24
C ALA A 178 -16.42 19.38 -4.88
N ALA A 179 -17.73 19.65 -4.83
CA ALA A 179 -18.45 19.96 -3.60
C ALA A 179 -18.54 18.78 -2.62
N ASP A 180 -18.32 17.55 -3.11
CA ASP A 180 -18.34 16.33 -2.30
C ASP A 180 -16.94 15.91 -1.82
N GLU A 181 -15.87 16.62 -2.21
CA GLU A 181 -14.50 16.27 -1.80
C GLU A 181 -14.22 16.67 -0.34
N LYS A 182 -14.22 15.67 0.53
CA LYS A 182 -13.73 15.80 1.91
C LYS A 182 -12.26 15.41 1.99
N PRO A 183 -11.49 15.91 2.98
CA PRO A 183 -10.14 15.42 3.22
C PRO A 183 -10.18 13.92 3.52
N LEU A 184 -9.39 13.13 2.77
CA LEU A 184 -9.34 11.69 2.90
C LEU A 184 -8.35 11.27 4.00
N ILE A 185 -8.81 10.41 4.91
CA ILE A 185 -8.04 9.87 6.03
C ILE A 185 -7.79 8.39 5.82
N GLY A 186 -6.52 7.99 5.96
CA GLY A 186 -6.11 6.60 5.89
C GLY A 186 -6.29 5.89 7.22
N CYS A 187 -6.80 4.66 7.20
CA CYS A 187 -6.88 3.78 8.37
C CYS A 187 -6.32 2.40 8.03
N MET A 188 -5.38 1.90 8.84
CA MET A 188 -4.85 0.54 8.68
C MET A 188 -5.57 -0.46 9.59
N MET A 189 -6.01 -1.58 9.03
CA MET A 189 -6.82 -2.59 9.72
C MET A 189 -6.26 -4.00 9.53
N PHE A 190 -6.44 -4.85 10.54
CA PHE A 190 -6.35 -6.30 10.43
C PHE A 190 -7.54 -6.96 11.15
N GLY A 191 -7.77 -8.25 10.92
CA GLY A 191 -8.92 -8.95 11.53
C GLY A 191 -8.92 -8.87 13.07
N VAL A 192 -7.74 -8.81 13.68
CA VAL A 192 -7.58 -8.71 15.15
C VAL A 192 -7.74 -7.29 15.71
N THR A 193 -7.79 -6.27 14.85
CA THR A 193 -7.95 -4.84 15.21
C THR A 193 -9.24 -4.21 14.66
N THR A 194 -10.09 -5.00 13.99
CA THR A 194 -11.35 -4.53 13.40
C THR A 194 -12.22 -3.69 14.35
N PRO A 195 -12.44 -4.06 15.63
CA PRO A 195 -13.23 -3.24 16.54
C PRO A 195 -12.68 -1.82 16.71
N ALA A 196 -11.35 -1.69 16.89
CA ALA A 196 -10.70 -0.39 17.05
C ALA A 196 -10.81 0.44 15.76
N THR A 197 -10.49 -0.15 14.61
CA THR A 197 -10.47 0.57 13.34
C THR A 197 -11.86 1.07 12.93
N LEU A 198 -12.89 0.23 13.03
CA LEU A 198 -14.26 0.64 12.64
C LEU A 198 -14.83 1.73 13.55
N MET A 199 -14.49 1.71 14.84
CA MET A 199 -14.92 2.76 15.75
C MET A 199 -14.21 4.08 15.45
N ALA A 200 -12.89 4.03 15.28
CA ALA A 200 -12.10 5.22 15.02
C ALA A 200 -12.44 5.83 13.64
N SER A 201 -12.69 5.01 12.62
CA SER A 201 -13.12 5.47 11.29
C SER A 201 -14.47 6.17 11.35
N LYS A 202 -15.44 5.61 12.08
CA LYS A 202 -16.76 6.22 12.26
C LYS A 202 -16.66 7.60 12.93
N ALA A 203 -15.80 7.75 13.94
CA ALA A 203 -15.60 9.04 14.59
C ALA A 203 -15.02 10.11 13.62
N LEU A 204 -14.16 9.71 12.68
CA LEU A 204 -13.64 10.60 11.63
C LEU A 204 -14.72 10.97 10.60
N GLU A 205 -15.55 10.02 10.18
CA GLU A 205 -16.69 10.25 9.29
C GLU A 205 -17.68 11.25 9.92
N GLU A 206 -18.01 11.06 11.20
CA GLU A 206 -18.86 11.98 11.97
C GLU A 206 -18.25 13.38 12.13
N ALA A 207 -16.91 13.47 12.10
CA ALA A 207 -16.17 14.74 12.09
C ALA A 207 -16.07 15.39 10.71
N GLY A 208 -16.63 14.78 9.65
CA GLY A 208 -16.72 15.36 8.31
C GLY A 208 -15.57 14.99 7.37
N TYR A 209 -14.83 13.92 7.66
CA TYR A 209 -13.79 13.39 6.78
C TYR A 209 -14.30 12.21 5.95
N ASP A 210 -13.66 11.94 4.81
CA ASP A 210 -13.77 10.64 4.15
C ASP A 210 -12.70 9.71 4.71
N VAL A 211 -13.00 8.41 4.81
CA VAL A 211 -12.08 7.42 5.36
C VAL A 211 -11.89 6.27 4.38
N ILE A 212 -10.63 5.93 4.14
CA ILE A 212 -10.24 4.71 3.42
C ILE A 212 -9.58 3.74 4.40
N ILE A 213 -10.14 2.52 4.47
CA ILE A 213 -9.62 1.45 5.33
C ILE A 213 -8.86 0.45 4.46
N ASN A 214 -7.55 0.35 4.68
CA ASN A 214 -6.71 -0.64 4.00
C ASN A 214 -6.44 -1.82 4.93
N HIS A 215 -6.56 -3.02 4.35
CA HIS A 215 -6.17 -4.24 5.02
C HIS A 215 -4.64 -4.32 5.05
N ALA A 216 -4.03 -4.33 6.23
CA ALA A 216 -2.60 -4.58 6.39
C ALA A 216 -2.34 -6.03 5.94
N ILE A 217 -1.86 -6.25 4.72
CA ILE A 217 -1.55 -7.59 4.16
C ILE A 217 -0.35 -7.50 3.20
N GLY A 218 0.52 -6.54 3.45
CA GLY A 218 1.63 -6.13 2.60
C GLY A 218 1.21 -5.17 1.50
N THR A 219 0.24 -5.57 0.66
CA THR A 219 -0.25 -4.69 -0.42
C THR A 219 -1.00 -3.48 0.12
N GLY A 220 -1.80 -3.63 1.18
CA GLY A 220 -2.57 -2.51 1.72
C GLY A 220 -1.68 -1.44 2.34
N GLY A 221 -0.61 -1.81 3.05
CA GLY A 221 0.40 -0.87 3.53
C GLY A 221 1.11 -0.17 2.40
N ARG A 222 1.62 -0.90 1.40
CA ARG A 222 2.26 -0.28 0.22
C ARG A 222 1.34 0.72 -0.49
N SER A 223 0.07 0.35 -0.70
CA SER A 223 -0.92 1.27 -1.28
C SER A 223 -1.13 2.49 -0.40
N MET A 224 -1.16 2.35 0.92
CA MET A 224 -1.31 3.48 1.84
C MET A 224 -0.12 4.44 1.77
N GLU A 225 1.11 3.92 1.81
CA GLU A 225 2.33 4.73 1.68
C GLU A 225 2.34 5.51 0.36
N GLU A 226 2.00 4.85 -0.75
CA GLU A 226 1.95 5.51 -2.06
C GLU A 226 0.84 6.55 -2.16
N MET A 227 -0.36 6.29 -1.62
CA MET A 227 -1.44 7.28 -1.58
C MET A 227 -1.10 8.50 -0.72
N ILE A 228 -0.24 8.34 0.30
CA ILE A 228 0.31 9.46 1.07
C ILE A 228 1.31 10.26 0.22
N ASP A 229 2.26 9.58 -0.45
CA ASP A 229 3.26 10.23 -1.29
C ASP A 229 2.61 10.98 -2.48
N ASP A 230 1.54 10.41 -3.06
CA ASP A 230 0.72 11.03 -4.11
C ASP A 230 -0.18 12.17 -3.57
N GLY A 231 -0.24 12.36 -2.25
CA GLY A 231 -0.95 13.47 -1.60
C GLY A 231 -2.46 13.29 -1.44
N TYR A 232 -3.01 12.11 -1.69
CA TYR A 232 -4.44 11.81 -1.46
C TYR A 232 -4.79 11.84 0.03
N ILE A 233 -3.93 11.25 0.87
CA ILE A 233 -4.17 11.10 2.31
C ILE A 233 -3.73 12.37 3.06
N LYS A 234 -4.63 12.94 3.87
CA LYS A 234 -4.38 14.16 4.66
C LYS A 234 -4.02 13.90 6.12
N GLY A 235 -4.29 12.69 6.60
CA GLY A 235 -3.89 12.20 7.92
C GLY A 235 -4.07 10.69 7.97
N ILE A 236 -3.38 10.03 8.90
CA ILE A 236 -3.43 8.57 9.02
C ILE A 236 -3.64 8.10 10.47
N LEU A 237 -4.59 7.19 10.65
CA LEU A 237 -4.69 6.31 11.80
C LEU A 237 -4.01 4.99 11.45
N ASP A 238 -2.74 4.89 11.77
CA ASP A 238 -1.97 3.68 11.58
C ASP A 238 -2.13 2.74 12.78
N ILE A 239 -3.37 2.29 12.98
CA ILE A 239 -3.77 1.42 14.09
C ILE A 239 -3.06 0.06 13.98
N THR A 240 -2.89 -0.43 12.75
CA THR A 240 -2.38 -1.76 12.47
C THR A 240 -1.08 -1.70 11.67
N THR A 241 0.03 -1.88 12.37
CA THR A 241 1.39 -1.76 11.81
C THR A 241 2.08 -3.11 11.59
N HIS A 242 1.34 -4.23 11.66
CA HIS A 242 1.92 -5.59 11.63
C HIS A 242 2.80 -5.90 10.41
N GLU A 243 2.60 -5.23 9.28
CA GLU A 243 3.40 -5.48 8.07
C GLU A 243 4.91 -5.24 8.30
N LEU A 244 5.27 -4.46 9.34
CA LEU A 244 6.65 -4.31 9.81
C LEU A 244 7.22 -5.63 10.36
N ILE A 245 6.44 -6.39 11.14
CA ILE A 245 6.97 -7.62 11.75
C ILE A 245 7.13 -8.75 10.75
N ASP A 246 6.22 -8.82 9.77
CA ASP A 246 6.35 -9.76 8.67
C ASP A 246 7.60 -9.46 7.83
N GLU A 247 7.93 -8.20 7.56
CA GLU A 247 9.20 -7.82 6.92
C GLU A 247 10.42 -8.23 7.76
N MET A 248 10.41 -7.91 9.06
CA MET A 248 11.56 -8.14 9.94
C MET A 248 11.84 -9.64 10.20
N LEU A 249 10.80 -10.47 10.32
CA LEU A 249 10.93 -11.87 10.75
C LEU A 249 10.66 -12.89 9.65
N GLY A 250 10.30 -12.42 8.45
CA GLY A 250 10.09 -13.24 7.25
C GLY A 250 8.68 -13.83 7.13
N GLY A 251 7.68 -13.11 7.62
CA GLY A 251 6.27 -13.40 7.34
C GLY A 251 5.88 -13.08 5.89
N VAL A 252 4.70 -13.51 5.47
CA VAL A 252 4.26 -13.46 4.06
C VAL A 252 3.50 -12.18 3.70
N LEU A 253 3.16 -11.34 4.68
CA LEU A 253 2.38 -10.11 4.53
C LEU A 253 3.24 -8.85 4.70
N SER A 254 4.50 -8.89 4.24
CA SER A 254 5.39 -7.72 4.26
C SER A 254 4.91 -6.61 3.32
N ALA A 255 4.94 -5.37 3.82
CA ALA A 255 4.78 -4.15 3.03
C ALA A 255 6.12 -3.57 2.53
N GLY A 256 7.23 -4.24 2.80
CA GLY A 256 8.58 -3.81 2.44
C GLY A 256 9.19 -2.77 3.41
N PRO A 257 10.43 -2.36 3.15
CA PRO A 257 11.23 -1.56 4.09
C PRO A 257 10.70 -0.14 4.30
N ASP A 258 9.93 0.39 3.36
CA ASP A 258 9.37 1.74 3.40
C ASP A 258 8.06 1.85 4.18
N ARG A 259 7.55 0.74 4.76
CA ARG A 259 6.37 0.81 5.61
C ARG A 259 6.61 1.75 6.81
N LEU A 260 5.62 2.60 7.12
CA LEU A 260 5.62 3.62 8.17
C LEU A 260 6.58 4.80 7.89
N THR A 261 6.72 5.23 6.63
CA THR A 261 7.67 6.30 6.29
C THR A 261 7.10 7.45 5.48
N ALA A 262 6.07 7.24 4.67
CA ALA A 262 5.47 8.26 3.80
C ALA A 262 4.86 9.40 4.61
N ALA A 263 4.12 9.11 5.69
CA ALA A 263 3.53 10.15 6.54
C ALA A 263 4.61 11.07 7.15
N SER A 264 5.74 10.48 7.55
CA SER A 264 6.89 11.22 8.07
C SER A 264 7.55 12.11 7.02
N ARG A 265 7.67 11.63 5.77
CA ARG A 265 8.20 12.40 4.62
C ARG A 265 7.26 13.53 4.22
N ALA A 266 5.97 13.23 4.05
CA ALA A 266 4.94 14.17 3.64
C ALA A 266 4.60 15.21 4.74
N GLY A 267 4.92 14.91 6.00
CA GLY A 267 4.65 15.80 7.13
C GLY A 267 3.17 15.87 7.51
N ILE A 268 2.37 14.86 7.15
CA ILE A 268 0.95 14.80 7.52
C ILE A 268 0.78 14.31 8.97
N PRO A 269 -0.33 14.69 9.65
CA PRO A 269 -0.71 14.11 10.93
C PRO A 269 -0.77 12.57 10.91
N GLN A 270 -0.14 11.94 11.90
CA GLN A 270 -0.18 10.48 12.06
C GLN A 270 -0.37 10.07 13.53
N VAL A 271 -1.29 9.14 13.77
CA VAL A 271 -1.44 8.47 15.06
C VAL A 271 -1.19 6.98 14.84
N VAL A 272 -0.19 6.45 15.54
CA VAL A 272 0.36 5.10 15.31
C VAL A 272 0.09 4.22 16.52
N ALA A 273 -0.29 2.96 16.30
CA ALA A 273 -0.39 1.97 17.36
C ALA A 273 0.21 0.62 16.92
N PRO A 274 0.58 -0.26 17.87
CA PRO A 274 1.26 -1.51 17.54
C PRO A 274 0.32 -2.64 17.11
N GLY A 275 -0.82 -2.32 16.47
CA GLY A 275 -1.88 -3.28 16.24
C GLY A 275 -1.46 -4.45 15.36
N GLY A 276 -1.75 -5.66 15.83
CA GLY A 276 -1.42 -6.92 15.12
C GLY A 276 0.07 -7.28 15.08
N LEU A 277 0.98 -6.46 15.65
CA LEU A 277 2.41 -6.79 15.74
C LEU A 277 2.73 -7.93 16.70
N ASP A 278 1.72 -8.49 17.36
CA ASP A 278 1.83 -9.69 18.15
C ASP A 278 1.86 -10.96 17.29
N LEU A 279 1.66 -10.86 15.97
CA LEU A 279 1.53 -11.98 15.04
C LEU A 279 2.46 -11.85 13.83
N ILE A 280 3.24 -12.91 13.56
CA ILE A 280 3.94 -13.12 12.28
C ILE A 280 3.07 -14.01 11.41
N ASN A 281 2.78 -13.61 10.18
CA ASN A 281 1.83 -14.32 9.33
C ASN A 281 2.52 -15.27 8.34
N PHE A 282 1.98 -16.48 8.22
CA PHE A 282 2.38 -17.47 7.25
C PHE A 282 1.16 -18.05 6.53
N GLY A 283 1.44 -18.87 5.51
CA GLY A 283 0.42 -19.66 4.84
C GLY A 283 -0.13 -20.80 5.71
N PRO A 284 -0.56 -21.92 5.11
CA PRO A 284 -0.96 -23.10 5.85
C PRO A 284 0.15 -23.57 6.80
N LYS A 285 -0.21 -24.27 7.89
CA LYS A 285 0.71 -24.67 8.97
C LYS A 285 2.00 -25.34 8.49
N ASN A 286 1.91 -26.19 7.45
CA ASN A 286 3.06 -26.90 6.89
C ASN A 286 4.07 -25.99 6.16
N THR A 287 3.72 -24.72 5.93
CA THR A 287 4.61 -23.70 5.35
C THR A 287 5.34 -22.87 6.41
N VAL A 288 4.97 -23.00 7.69
CA VAL A 288 5.61 -22.27 8.79
C VAL A 288 7.08 -22.73 8.90
N PRO A 289 8.06 -21.80 8.87
CA PRO A 289 9.46 -22.15 8.97
C PRO A 289 9.80 -22.92 10.27
N GLN A 290 10.64 -23.95 10.14
CA GLN A 290 11.03 -24.84 11.24
C GLN A 290 11.55 -24.09 12.48
N LYS A 291 12.29 -22.99 12.28
CA LYS A 291 12.80 -22.13 13.37
C LYS A 291 11.71 -21.65 14.33
N PHE A 292 10.50 -21.37 13.82
CA PHE A 292 9.38 -20.90 14.64
C PHE A 292 8.67 -22.06 15.34
N LEU A 293 8.56 -23.22 14.68
CA LEU A 293 7.96 -24.42 15.26
C LEU A 293 8.74 -24.88 16.50
N GLU A 294 10.08 -24.81 16.45
CA GLU A 294 10.98 -25.17 17.55
C GLU A 294 10.89 -24.22 18.76
N GLN A 295 10.39 -23.00 18.54
CA GLN A 295 10.28 -21.99 19.59
C GLN A 295 8.91 -22.00 20.28
N THR A 296 7.97 -22.84 19.86
CA THR A 296 6.58 -22.83 20.36
C THR A 296 6.43 -23.13 21.85
N SER A 297 7.47 -23.66 22.49
CA SER A 297 7.53 -23.82 23.95
C SER A 297 7.83 -22.52 24.71
N LEU A 298 8.30 -21.48 24.03
CA LEU A 298 8.60 -20.19 24.66
C LEU A 298 7.29 -19.42 24.96
N PRO A 299 7.19 -18.76 26.12
CA PRO A 299 6.01 -17.95 26.46
C PRO A 299 5.75 -16.88 25.40
N GLY A 300 4.54 -16.88 24.82
CA GLY A 300 4.11 -15.93 23.80
C GLY A 300 4.38 -16.36 22.35
N ARG A 301 5.07 -17.48 22.11
CA ARG A 301 5.35 -18.04 20.77
C ARG A 301 4.32 -19.10 20.34
N SER A 302 3.04 -18.90 20.63
CA SER A 302 2.05 -19.89 20.23
C SER A 302 1.81 -19.90 18.72
N LEU A 303 1.44 -21.07 18.19
CA LEU A 303 0.86 -21.17 16.85
C LEU A 303 -0.64 -20.93 16.93
N TYR A 304 -1.12 -20.05 16.07
CA TYR A 304 -2.54 -19.80 15.88
C TYR A 304 -2.92 -20.14 14.44
N GLU A 305 -3.56 -21.28 14.26
CA GLU A 305 -4.15 -21.69 12.98
C GLU A 305 -5.46 -20.91 12.77
N HIS A 306 -5.37 -19.74 12.14
CA HIS A 306 -6.51 -18.86 11.93
C HIS A 306 -7.55 -19.49 10.99
N ASN A 307 -7.07 -20.09 9.90
CA ASN A 307 -7.88 -20.85 8.95
C ASN A 307 -6.99 -21.84 8.19
N PRO A 308 -7.53 -22.72 7.31
CA PRO A 308 -6.72 -23.71 6.60
C PRO A 308 -5.56 -23.16 5.76
N ASN A 309 -5.61 -21.87 5.40
CA ASN A 309 -4.63 -21.20 4.55
C ASN A 309 -3.71 -20.23 5.30
N VAL A 310 -3.98 -19.94 6.58
CA VAL A 310 -3.28 -18.90 7.34
C VAL A 310 -2.95 -19.41 8.74
N THR A 311 -1.66 -19.38 9.07
CA THR A 311 -1.16 -19.67 10.41
C THR A 311 -0.32 -18.50 10.89
N CYS A 312 -0.61 -18.02 12.10
CA CYS A 312 0.13 -16.95 12.73
C CYS A 312 1.04 -17.53 13.83
N VAL A 313 2.20 -16.90 14.01
CA VAL A 313 3.16 -17.21 15.07
C VAL A 313 3.21 -16.02 16.01
N GLY A 314 3.02 -16.24 17.32
CA GLY A 314 3.08 -15.16 18.30
C GLY A 314 4.47 -14.54 18.41
N VAL A 315 4.55 -13.22 18.56
CA VAL A 315 5.79 -12.44 18.68
C VAL A 315 6.28 -12.44 20.12
N LEU A 316 7.59 -12.63 20.29
CA LEU A 316 8.22 -12.67 21.62
C LEU A 316 8.44 -11.25 22.18
N PRO A 317 8.53 -11.10 23.51
CA PRO A 317 8.82 -9.80 24.11
C PRO A 317 10.13 -9.14 23.63
N ASP A 318 11.20 -9.92 23.37
CA ASP A 318 12.45 -9.36 22.83
C ASP A 318 12.35 -8.97 21.35
N GLU A 319 11.47 -9.62 20.59
CA GLU A 319 11.15 -9.17 19.23
C GLU A 319 10.30 -7.90 19.26
N ALA A 320 9.36 -7.78 20.19
CA ALA A 320 8.61 -6.54 20.42
C ALA A 320 9.55 -5.35 20.73
N TYR A 321 10.59 -5.57 21.52
CA TYR A 321 11.66 -4.59 21.73
C TYR A 321 12.36 -4.21 20.41
N ALA A 322 12.77 -5.19 19.61
CA ALA A 322 13.43 -4.93 18.32
C ALA A 322 12.53 -4.17 17.33
N ILE A 323 11.22 -4.47 17.31
CA ILE A 323 10.23 -3.75 16.51
C ILE A 323 10.14 -2.28 16.94
N ALA A 324 10.18 -2.01 18.24
CA ALA A 324 10.15 -0.64 18.75
C ALA A 324 11.35 0.17 18.27
N LEU A 325 12.55 -0.43 18.23
CA LEU A 325 13.75 0.22 17.69
C LEU A 325 13.58 0.60 16.21
N GLU A 326 13.04 -0.32 15.40
CA GLU A 326 12.77 -0.08 13.97
C GLU A 326 11.74 1.03 13.77
N MET A 327 10.61 0.97 14.50
CA MET A 327 9.60 2.03 14.45
C MET A 327 10.16 3.38 14.87
N ALA A 328 10.94 3.41 15.95
CA ALA A 328 11.54 4.64 16.44
C ALA A 328 12.48 5.25 15.40
N GLU A 329 13.29 4.43 14.71
CA GLU A 329 14.15 4.92 13.65
C GLU A 329 13.37 5.57 12.50
N LYS A 330 12.22 5.01 12.12
CA LYS A 330 11.36 5.58 11.08
C LYS A 330 10.66 6.86 11.57
N LEU A 331 10.07 6.85 12.76
CA LEU A 331 9.28 7.96 13.31
C LEU A 331 10.15 9.13 13.80
N ASN A 332 11.44 8.90 14.08
CA ASN A 332 12.40 9.98 14.30
C ASN A 332 12.53 10.94 13.10
N LYS A 333 12.17 10.48 11.90
CA LYS A 333 12.15 11.30 10.67
C LYS A 333 10.86 12.10 10.49
N ALA A 334 9.86 11.94 11.37
CA ALA A 334 8.57 12.61 11.24
C ALA A 334 8.69 14.13 11.33
N GLN A 335 8.10 14.82 10.35
CA GLN A 335 8.06 16.29 10.29
C GLN A 335 6.72 16.86 10.78
N GLY A 336 5.62 16.11 10.61
CA GLY A 336 4.27 16.48 11.05
C GLY A 336 3.98 16.04 12.49
N PRO A 337 2.82 16.46 13.07
CA PRO A 337 2.34 15.96 14.35
C PRO A 337 2.22 14.43 14.35
N THR A 338 2.84 13.79 15.34
CA THR A 338 2.96 12.34 15.43
C THR A 338 2.70 11.90 16.86
N VAL A 339 1.75 10.99 17.07
CA VAL A 339 1.53 10.36 18.38
C VAL A 339 1.58 8.85 18.25
N ILE A 340 2.40 8.21 19.07
CA ILE A 340 2.40 6.76 19.23
C ILE A 340 1.55 6.43 20.46
N THR A 341 0.49 5.65 20.28
CA THR A 341 -0.35 5.16 21.38
C THR A 341 -0.03 3.69 21.65
N VAL A 342 0.45 3.37 22.84
CA VAL A 342 0.82 2.01 23.25
C VAL A 342 -0.26 1.45 24.18
N PRO A 343 -1.08 0.49 23.72
CA PRO A 343 -2.05 -0.19 24.58
C PRO A 343 -1.34 -1.23 25.45
N MET A 344 -1.35 -1.00 26.76
CA MET A 344 -0.63 -1.86 27.70
C MET A 344 -1.32 -3.21 27.94
N ARG A 345 -2.62 -3.34 27.61
CA ARG A 345 -3.39 -4.56 27.86
C ARG A 345 -3.66 -5.42 26.63
N GLY A 346 -3.02 -5.12 25.50
CA GLY A 346 -3.10 -5.96 24.30
C GLY A 346 -3.11 -5.19 22.97
N TRP A 347 -2.45 -5.76 21.97
CA TRP A 347 -2.32 -5.19 20.61
C TRP A 347 -3.39 -5.65 19.61
N GLY A 348 -4.36 -6.46 20.06
CA GLY A 348 -5.44 -6.97 19.23
C GLY A 348 -6.05 -8.22 19.86
N ALA A 349 -7.05 -8.79 19.20
CA ALA A 349 -7.81 -9.94 19.72
C ALA A 349 -6.92 -11.12 20.16
N CYS A 350 -5.78 -11.37 19.51
CA CYS A 350 -4.90 -12.49 19.88
C CYS A 350 -3.99 -12.20 21.08
N ASP A 351 -3.89 -10.95 21.52
CA ASP A 351 -3.08 -10.50 22.65
C ASP A 351 -3.99 -10.04 23.80
N THR A 352 -4.67 -10.98 24.44
CA THR A 352 -5.55 -10.69 25.58
C THR A 352 -5.36 -11.66 26.73
N ARG A 353 -5.42 -11.15 27.96
CA ARG A 353 -5.32 -11.95 29.19
C ARG A 353 -6.49 -12.90 29.37
N ILE A 354 -7.69 -12.46 29.02
CA ILE A 354 -8.96 -13.15 29.28
C ILE A 354 -9.77 -13.14 27.97
N PRO A 355 -10.44 -14.24 27.61
CA PRO A 355 -11.39 -14.25 26.51
C PRO A 355 -12.41 -13.12 26.61
N ASP A 356 -12.54 -12.37 25.52
CA ASP A 356 -13.54 -11.33 25.37
C ASP A 356 -13.94 -11.25 23.89
N LYS A 357 -15.18 -11.64 23.61
CA LYS A 357 -15.72 -11.67 22.24
C LYS A 357 -15.94 -10.28 21.69
N ASP A 358 -16.23 -9.30 22.54
CA ASP A 358 -16.45 -7.92 22.13
C ASP A 358 -15.12 -7.28 21.71
N LEU A 359 -14.00 -7.75 22.29
CA LEU A 359 -12.65 -7.40 21.87
C LEU A 359 -12.09 -8.30 20.75
N GLY A 360 -12.91 -9.21 20.21
CA GLY A 360 -12.62 -10.06 19.05
C GLY A 360 -12.06 -11.46 19.35
N TRP A 361 -11.88 -11.83 20.62
CA TRP A 361 -11.32 -13.15 20.99
C TRP A 361 -12.35 -14.10 21.59
N ALA A 362 -12.71 -15.13 20.82
CA ALA A 362 -13.66 -16.15 21.24
C ALA A 362 -13.00 -17.46 21.73
N GLY A 363 -11.68 -17.45 21.97
CA GLY A 363 -10.93 -18.64 22.38
C GLY A 363 -11.31 -19.14 23.78
N PRO A 364 -10.96 -20.40 24.12
CA PRO A 364 -11.29 -21.00 25.40
C PRO A 364 -10.46 -20.46 26.58
N SER A 365 -9.40 -19.70 26.31
CA SER A 365 -8.43 -19.18 27.26
C SER A 365 -7.85 -17.85 26.77
N ALA A 366 -6.87 -17.30 27.51
CA ALA A 366 -6.06 -16.17 27.06
C ALA A 366 -5.66 -16.29 25.57
N GLY A 367 -5.52 -15.15 24.92
CA GLY A 367 -5.08 -15.07 23.54
C GLY A 367 -3.75 -15.80 23.33
N PRO A 368 -3.52 -16.38 22.14
CA PRO A 368 -2.38 -17.26 21.88
C PRO A 368 -1.05 -16.54 22.07
N THR A 369 -1.02 -15.22 21.88
CA THR A 369 0.22 -14.46 22.02
C THR A 369 0.41 -14.01 23.46
N TRP A 370 -0.63 -13.92 24.30
CA TRP A 370 -0.59 -13.26 25.62
C TRP A 370 0.56 -13.70 26.53
N VAL A 371 1.29 -12.73 27.07
CA VAL A 371 2.29 -12.93 28.13
C VAL A 371 2.13 -11.83 29.16
N SER A 372 1.83 -12.18 30.41
CA SER A 372 1.68 -11.20 31.49
C SER A 372 3.03 -10.65 31.97
N HIS A 373 3.07 -9.35 32.29
CA HIS A 373 4.12 -8.77 33.12
C HIS A 373 4.07 -9.34 34.55
N SER A 374 5.24 -9.51 35.19
CA SER A 374 5.35 -10.15 36.50
C SER A 374 4.72 -9.33 37.64
N GLU A 375 4.90 -8.01 37.62
CA GLU A 375 4.43 -7.11 38.69
C GLU A 375 3.04 -6.55 38.43
N LYS A 376 2.64 -6.48 37.15
CA LYS A 376 1.37 -5.91 36.70
C LYS A 376 0.70 -6.84 35.70
N PRO A 377 0.08 -7.96 36.14
CA PRO A 377 -0.31 -9.06 35.26
C PRO A 377 -1.38 -8.71 34.21
N GLU A 378 -2.08 -7.59 34.35
CA GLU A 378 -2.96 -6.99 33.34
C GLU A 378 -2.22 -6.35 32.17
N TRP A 379 -0.91 -6.13 32.30
CA TRP A 379 -0.07 -5.63 31.22
C TRP A 379 0.55 -6.76 30.43
N SER A 380 0.57 -6.57 29.11
CA SER A 380 1.30 -7.39 28.16
C SER A 380 2.80 -7.13 28.34
N LEU A 381 3.58 -8.18 28.57
CA LEU A 381 5.03 -8.10 28.64
C LEU A 381 5.61 -7.58 27.32
N ARG A 382 4.97 -7.85 26.18
CA ARG A 382 5.33 -7.24 24.89
C ARG A 382 5.19 -5.72 24.93
N SER A 383 4.07 -5.19 25.43
CA SER A 383 3.88 -3.74 25.53
C SER A 383 4.96 -3.09 26.40
N VAL A 384 5.34 -3.72 27.51
CA VAL A 384 6.44 -3.23 28.36
C VAL A 384 7.76 -3.17 27.59
N ARG A 385 8.15 -4.28 26.94
CA ARG A 385 9.39 -4.35 26.14
C ARG A 385 9.36 -3.41 24.94
N PHE A 386 8.19 -3.18 24.35
CA PHE A 386 8.01 -2.21 23.28
C PHE A 386 8.23 -0.77 23.76
N VAL A 387 7.68 -0.40 24.93
CA VAL A 387 7.92 0.91 25.54
C VAL A 387 9.41 1.11 25.84
N GLU A 388 10.11 0.10 26.36
CA GLU A 388 11.56 0.17 26.62
C GLU A 388 12.35 0.45 25.34
N GLY A 389 12.04 -0.23 24.23
CA GLY A 389 12.71 0.01 22.96
C GLY A 389 12.40 1.39 22.37
N LEU A 390 11.16 1.88 22.52
CA LEU A 390 10.83 3.26 22.14
C LEU A 390 11.62 4.26 22.98
N GLN A 391 11.71 4.05 24.30
CA GLN A 391 12.44 4.92 25.21
C GLN A 391 13.95 4.98 24.88
N GLU A 392 14.53 3.87 24.43
CA GLU A 392 15.94 3.81 24.04
C GLU A 392 16.25 4.63 22.77
N LYS A 393 15.39 4.53 21.75
CA LYS A 393 15.73 4.94 20.38
C LYS A 393 15.00 6.19 19.89
N LEU A 394 13.80 6.45 20.41
CA LEU A 394 12.95 7.54 19.93
C LEU A 394 13.42 8.89 20.51
N ASP A 395 13.49 9.91 19.66
CA ASP A 395 13.82 11.27 20.08
C ASP A 395 12.60 11.94 20.73
N LEU A 396 12.44 11.68 22.03
CA LEU A 396 11.38 12.26 22.87
C LEU A 396 11.55 13.76 23.09
N THR A 397 12.64 14.40 22.64
CA THR A 397 12.80 15.86 22.74
C THR A 397 12.03 16.61 21.66
N LYS A 398 11.62 15.92 20.59
CA LYS A 398 10.89 16.53 19.48
C LYS A 398 9.54 17.09 19.93
N PRO A 399 9.20 18.35 19.56
CA PRO A 399 7.94 18.97 19.97
C PRO A 399 6.73 18.44 19.20
N ASN A 400 6.94 17.86 18.01
CA ASN A 400 5.90 17.31 17.15
C ASN A 400 5.65 15.81 17.37
N LEU A 401 6.33 15.18 18.34
CA LEU A 401 6.25 13.74 18.59
C LEU A 401 5.94 13.47 20.06
N GLU A 402 4.96 12.60 20.33
CA GLU A 402 4.62 12.16 21.68
C GLU A 402 4.36 10.64 21.70
N VAL A 403 4.70 9.98 22.81
CA VAL A 403 4.33 8.60 23.08
C VAL A 403 3.40 8.58 24.28
N LEU A 404 2.25 7.93 24.11
CA LEU A 404 1.24 7.75 25.14
C LEU A 404 1.16 6.28 25.53
N ILE A 405 1.48 6.00 26.79
CA ILE A 405 1.28 4.72 27.43
C ILE A 405 -0.16 4.69 27.94
N VAL A 406 -0.97 3.78 27.40
CA VAL A 406 -2.42 3.74 27.68
C VAL A 406 -2.77 2.43 28.37
N ASP A 407 -3.28 2.49 29.59
CA ASP A 407 -3.67 1.32 30.39
C ASP A 407 -5.01 0.71 29.93
N GLN A 408 -5.08 0.37 28.64
CA GLN A 408 -6.23 -0.20 27.94
C GLN A 408 -5.76 -1.27 26.94
N HIS A 409 -6.70 -2.08 26.48
CA HIS A 409 -6.56 -2.97 25.33
C HIS A 409 -6.97 -2.20 24.06
N MET A 410 -6.28 -2.43 22.94
CA MET A 410 -6.49 -1.65 21.71
C MET A 410 -7.95 -1.63 21.22
N ASN A 411 -8.64 -2.77 21.28
CA ASN A 411 -10.04 -2.89 20.83
C ASN A 411 -11.07 -2.31 21.80
N GLN A 412 -10.66 -1.72 22.93
CA GLN A 412 -11.60 -1.03 23.81
C GLN A 412 -12.04 0.31 23.19
N PRO A 413 -13.31 0.70 23.35
CA PRO A 413 -13.83 1.93 22.78
C PRO A 413 -13.04 3.19 23.16
N GLU A 414 -12.58 3.26 24.41
CA GLU A 414 -11.81 4.38 24.93
C GLU A 414 -10.48 4.57 24.19
N PHE A 415 -9.84 3.47 23.80
CA PHE A 415 -8.57 3.52 23.06
C PHE A 415 -8.80 4.00 21.62
N ALA A 416 -9.82 3.46 20.94
CA ALA A 416 -10.17 3.88 19.58
C ALA A 416 -10.58 5.37 19.52
N ASN A 417 -11.38 5.83 20.48
CA ASN A 417 -11.80 7.23 20.60
C ASN A 417 -10.64 8.17 20.91
N LEU A 418 -9.67 7.71 21.72
CA LEU A 418 -8.44 8.47 21.98
C LEU A 418 -7.67 8.70 20.68
N MET A 419 -7.45 7.64 19.89
CA MET A 419 -6.70 7.73 18.63
C MET A 419 -7.38 8.66 17.61
N SER A 420 -8.70 8.53 17.40
CA SER A 420 -9.43 9.39 16.47
C SER A 420 -9.46 10.85 16.94
N SER A 421 -9.66 11.10 18.24
CA SER A 421 -9.64 12.45 18.80
C SER A 421 -8.28 13.12 18.63
N LEU A 422 -7.18 12.39 18.87
CA LEU A 422 -5.82 12.87 18.65
C LEU A 422 -5.61 13.29 17.19
N LEU A 423 -6.04 12.45 16.23
CA LEU A 423 -5.87 12.79 14.82
C LEU A 423 -6.74 14.00 14.42
N ILE A 424 -7.97 14.08 14.91
CA ILE A 424 -8.86 15.23 14.68
C ILE A 424 -8.22 16.52 15.24
N ASP A 425 -7.65 16.47 16.44
CA ASP A 425 -6.95 17.62 17.02
C ASP A 425 -5.73 18.04 16.18
N MET A 426 -5.00 17.08 15.62
CA MET A 426 -3.86 17.39 14.73
C MET A 426 -4.32 18.01 13.41
N LEU A 427 -5.37 17.45 12.80
CA LEU A 427 -5.96 17.96 11.56
C LEU A 427 -6.53 19.38 11.73
N ASN A 428 -7.04 19.70 12.92
CA ASN A 428 -7.54 21.04 13.28
C ASN A 428 -6.44 22.00 13.77
N GLY A 429 -5.19 21.54 13.90
CA GLY A 429 -4.07 22.34 14.42
C GLY A 429 -4.19 22.70 15.90
N THR A 430 -5.04 21.98 16.66
CA THR A 430 -5.26 22.19 18.10
C THR A 430 -4.41 21.26 18.97
N TRP A 431 -3.86 20.19 18.39
CA TRP A 431 -3.00 19.25 19.11
C TRP A 431 -1.73 19.92 19.63
N LYS A 432 -1.36 19.57 20.88
CA LYS A 432 -0.08 19.94 21.50
C LYS A 432 0.45 18.76 22.30
N LYS A 433 1.76 18.53 22.21
CA LYS A 433 2.47 17.55 23.03
C LYS A 433 2.19 17.81 24.52
N GLY A 434 1.85 16.76 25.26
CA GLY A 434 1.55 16.82 26.69
C GLY A 434 0.16 17.37 27.01
N SER A 435 -0.71 17.60 26.02
CA SER A 435 -2.10 18.05 26.23
C SER A 435 -2.95 17.05 27.03
N LEU A 436 -2.50 15.79 27.12
CA LEU A 436 -3.15 14.73 27.88
C LEU A 436 -2.49 14.45 29.25
N LYS A 437 -1.48 15.24 29.65
CA LYS A 437 -0.79 15.05 30.94
C LYS A 437 -1.78 15.11 32.10
N GLY A 438 -1.79 14.05 32.93
CA GLY A 438 -2.69 13.93 34.08
C GLY A 438 -4.07 13.34 33.77
N LYS A 439 -4.37 12.96 32.51
CA LYS A 439 -5.59 12.18 32.23
C LYS A 439 -5.47 10.77 32.84
N PRO A 440 -6.47 10.28 33.59
CA PRO A 440 -6.42 8.95 34.19
C PRO A 440 -6.20 7.85 33.14
N GLY A 441 -5.26 6.93 33.43
CA GLY A 441 -4.96 5.78 32.56
C GLY A 441 -4.12 6.11 31.31
N ILE A 442 -3.65 7.35 31.17
CA ILE A 442 -2.75 7.79 30.10
C ILE A 442 -1.51 8.43 30.74
N GLU A 443 -0.34 7.95 30.35
CA GLU A 443 0.95 8.50 30.75
C GLU A 443 1.75 8.88 29.50
N SER A 444 2.36 10.07 29.50
CA SER A 444 3.30 10.45 28.43
C SER A 444 4.68 9.88 28.78
N LEU A 445 5.32 9.19 27.84
CA LEU A 445 6.72 8.76 27.99
C LEU A 445 7.61 10.01 27.92
N GLU A 446 8.43 10.24 28.96
CA GLU A 446 9.35 11.38 29.08
C GLU A 446 10.78 11.04 28.68
#